data_AF-X0WNT8-F1
#
_entry.id   AF-X0WNT8-F1
#
_cell.length_a   1.000
_cell.length_b   1.000
_cell.length_c   1.000
_cell.angle_alpha   90.00
_cell.angle_beta   90.00
_cell.angle_gamma   90.00
#
_symmetry.space_group_name_H-M   'P 1'
#
loop_
_entity.id
_entity.type
_entity.pdbx_description
1 polymer ?
#
loop_
_entity_poly.entity_id
_entity_poly.type
_entity_poly.pdbx_seq_one_letter_code
_entity_poly.pdbx_strand_id
1 'polypeptide(L)'
;MNRFARKVDNNQSEIIDALTFAGCNVTDMHSAGDGFTDLFVTRAGVHYILEIKGRYGKLTKPQELFHAKHKPVHTVRTPEEALKAVGL
;
A
#
# COMPACT_ATOMS: atom_id res chain seq x y z
N MET A 1 -28.74 14.02 0.55
CA MET A 1 -27.74 12.97 0.24
C MET A 1 -26.54 13.61 -0.43
N ASN A 2 -25.51 13.99 0.33
CA ASN A 2 -24.34 14.65 -0.24
C ASN A 2 -23.46 13.63 -0.96
N ARG A 3 -23.54 13.66 -2.29
CA ARG A 3 -22.72 12.91 -3.23
C ARG A 3 -21.33 13.54 -3.29
N PHE A 4 -20.54 13.42 -2.23
CA PHE A 4 -19.09 13.45 -2.43
C PHE A 4 -18.76 12.09 -3.02
N ALA A 5 -18.78 12.00 -4.36
CA ALA A 5 -18.01 10.97 -5.02
C ALA A 5 -16.58 11.17 -4.52
N ARG A 6 -16.18 10.35 -3.54
CA ARG A 6 -14.85 10.34 -2.97
C ARG A 6 -13.93 10.10 -4.16
N LYS A 7 -13.32 11.18 -4.66
CA LYS A 7 -12.38 11.15 -5.78
C LYS A 7 -11.48 9.96 -5.50
N VAL A 8 -11.57 8.92 -6.32
CA VAL A 8 -10.77 7.72 -6.13
C VAL A 8 -9.35 8.23 -6.24
N ASP A 9 -8.61 8.21 -5.13
CA ASP A 9 -7.19 8.56 -5.15
C ASP A 9 -6.53 7.53 -6.08
N ASN A 10 -6.14 7.96 -7.29
CA ASN A 10 -5.45 7.13 -8.28
C ASN A 10 -4.08 6.63 -7.79
N ASN A 11 -3.66 7.01 -6.57
CA ASN A 11 -2.40 6.63 -5.97
C ASN A 11 -2.20 5.11 -5.95
N GLN A 12 -3.24 4.32 -5.70
CA GLN A 12 -3.10 2.87 -5.66
C GLN A 12 -2.72 2.28 -7.02
N SER A 13 -3.43 2.66 -8.09
CA SER A 13 -3.09 2.19 -9.44
C SER A 13 -1.70 2.66 -9.87
N GLU A 14 -1.34 3.92 -9.60
CA GLU A 14 -0.02 4.46 -9.95
C GLU A 14 1.12 3.74 -9.21
N ILE A 15 0.91 3.39 -7.94
CA ILE A 15 1.87 2.62 -7.14
C ILE A 15 2.01 1.19 -7.68
N ILE A 16 0.88 0.51 -7.96
CA ILE A 16 0.89 -0.85 -8.49
C ILE A 16 1.61 -0.88 -9.85
N ASP A 17 1.29 0.07 -10.73
CA ASP A 17 1.88 0.17 -12.06
C ASP A 17 3.40 0.41 -11.98
N ALA A 18 3.85 1.32 -11.11
CA ALA A 18 5.27 1.60 -10.94
C ALA A 18 6.06 0.39 -10.39
N LEU A 19 5.52 -0.29 -9.36
CA LEU A 19 6.14 -1.49 -8.81
C LEU A 19 6.21 -2.62 -9.84
N THR A 20 5.13 -2.81 -10.60
CA THR A 20 5.03 -3.83 -11.65
C THR A 20 6.02 -3.54 -12.78
N PHE A 21 6.08 -2.28 -13.25
CA PHE A 21 7.03 -1.85 -14.28
C PHE A 21 8.49 -2.03 -13.84
N ALA A 22 8.76 -1.86 -12.54
CA ALA A 22 10.08 -2.10 -11.96
C ALA A 22 10.40 -3.59 -11.70
N GLY A 23 9.55 -4.51 -12.16
CA GLY A 23 9.77 -5.96 -12.09
C GLY A 23 9.41 -6.60 -10.74
N CYS A 24 8.59 -5.94 -9.92
CA CYS A 24 8.04 -6.57 -8.72
C CYS A 24 6.79 -7.40 -9.07
N ASN A 25 6.57 -8.51 -8.37
CA ASN A 25 5.26 -9.16 -8.38
C ASN A 25 4.40 -8.53 -7.28
N VAL A 26 3.24 -8.00 -7.65
CA VAL A 26 2.33 -7.29 -6.75
C VAL A 26 1.04 -8.07 -6.60
N THR A 27 0.57 -8.23 -5.36
CA THR A 27 -0.74 -8.78 -5.03
C THR A 27 -1.52 -7.73 -4.25
N ASP A 28 -2.68 -7.35 -4.79
CA ASP A 28 -3.61 -6.44 -4.14
C ASP A 28 -4.43 -7.19 -3.08
N MET A 29 -4.35 -6.71 -1.84
CA MET A 29 -4.99 -7.27 -0.65
C MET A 29 -5.94 -6.25 0.00
N HIS A 30 -6.18 -5.09 -0.62
CA HIS A 30 -7.02 -4.03 -0.06
C HIS A 30 -8.45 -4.50 0.26
N SER A 31 -8.96 -5.48 -0.49
CA SER A 31 -10.30 -6.06 -0.32
C SER A 31 -10.41 -7.07 0.84
N ALA A 32 -9.30 -7.45 1.48
CA ALA A 32 -9.29 -8.44 2.56
C ALA A 32 -9.99 -7.95 3.85
N GLY A 33 -10.09 -6.63 4.05
CA GLY A 33 -10.82 -6.04 5.19
C GLY A 33 -10.07 -6.07 6.52
N ASP A 34 -10.77 -5.72 7.61
CA ASP A 34 -10.33 -5.81 9.02
C ASP A 34 -8.97 -5.17 9.39
N GLY A 35 -8.54 -4.17 8.62
CA GLY A 35 -7.27 -3.50 8.84
C GLY A 35 -6.06 -4.28 8.36
N PHE A 36 -6.28 -5.28 7.51
CA PHE A 36 -5.22 -5.90 6.72
C PHE A 36 -4.54 -4.88 5.81
N THR A 37 -3.34 -5.23 5.37
CA THR A 37 -2.49 -4.37 4.54
C THR A 37 -2.98 -4.30 3.09
N ASP A 38 -2.61 -3.24 2.39
CA ASP A 38 -3.05 -3.04 1.01
C ASP A 38 -2.31 -3.91 -0.02
N LEU A 39 -0.97 -3.98 0.00
CA LEU A 39 -0.19 -4.73 -0.99
C LEU A 39 0.77 -5.73 -0.35
N PHE A 40 0.83 -6.92 -0.96
CA PHE A 40 1.92 -7.86 -0.80
C PHE A 40 2.79 -7.82 -2.05
N VAL A 41 4.08 -7.51 -1.89
CA VAL A 41 5.00 -7.30 -3.00
C VAL A 41 6.19 -8.24 -2.86
N THR A 42 6.64 -8.82 -3.96
CA THR A 42 7.85 -9.64 -3.97
C THR A 42 8.84 -9.12 -5.01
N ARG A 43 10.12 -9.03 -4.61
CA ARG A 43 11.22 -8.62 -5.47
C ARG A 43 12.50 -9.32 -5.04
N ALA A 44 13.23 -9.91 -5.98
CA ALA A 44 14.52 -10.56 -5.73
C ALA A 44 14.51 -11.56 -4.56
N GLY A 45 13.41 -12.33 -4.42
CA GLY A 45 13.24 -13.31 -3.34
C GLY A 45 12.87 -12.73 -1.97
N VAL A 46 12.66 -11.41 -1.87
CA VAL A 46 12.25 -10.73 -0.63
C VAL A 46 10.77 -10.34 -0.71
N HIS A 47 10.07 -10.51 0.41
CA HIS A 47 8.68 -10.11 0.59
C HIS A 47 8.60 -8.75 1.28
N TYR A 48 7.74 -7.89 0.76
CA TYR A 48 7.44 -6.57 1.28
C TYR A 48 5.94 -6.44 1.47
N ILE A 49 5.57 -5.76 2.54
CA ILE A 49 4.17 -5.45 2.85
C ILE A 49 4.03 -3.93 2.83
N LEU A 50 3.13 -3.42 1.99
CA LEU A 50 2.90 -1.99 1.83
C LEU A 50 1.45 -1.66 2.21
N GLU A 51 1.32 -0.55 2.94
CA GLU A 51 0.05 0.09 3.27
C GLU A 51 -0.01 1.42 2.52
N ILE A 52 -1.01 1.60 1.67
CA ILE A 52 -1.19 2.79 0.85
C ILE A 52 -2.03 3.80 1.61
N LYS A 53 -1.57 5.06 1.64
CA LYS A 53 -2.35 6.19 2.14
C LYS A 53 -2.34 7.34 1.16
N GLY A 54 -3.45 8.08 1.13
CA GLY A 54 -3.45 9.41 0.52
C GLY A 54 -2.53 10.37 1.27
N ARG A 55 -2.27 11.55 0.69
CA ARG A 55 -1.36 12.58 1.21
C ARG A 55 -1.55 12.87 2.71
N TYR A 56 -2.80 12.96 3.16
CA TYR A 56 -3.15 13.24 4.57
C TYR A 56 -3.73 12.03 5.30
N GLY A 57 -3.72 10.86 4.65
CA GLY A 57 -4.22 9.62 5.21
C GLY A 57 -3.39 9.15 6.41
N LYS A 58 -4.09 8.76 7.46
CA LYS A 58 -3.51 8.12 8.67
C LYS A 58 -3.95 6.66 8.72
N LEU A 59 -3.21 5.85 9.45
CA LEU A 59 -3.63 4.49 9.77
C LEU A 59 -4.92 4.54 10.59
N THR A 60 -5.84 3.63 10.29
CA THR A 60 -6.98 3.37 11.16
C THR A 60 -6.53 2.56 12.36
N LYS A 61 -7.32 2.53 13.44
CA LYS A 61 -6.94 1.79 14.64
C LYS A 61 -6.65 0.29 14.39
N PRO A 62 -7.44 -0.44 13.58
CA PRO A 62 -7.11 -1.81 13.19
C PRO A 62 -5.77 -1.93 12.45
N GLN A 63 -5.47 -0.99 11.54
CA GLN A 63 -4.20 -0.99 10.80
C GLN A 63 -3.01 -0.70 11.72
N GLU A 64 -3.15 0.23 12.69
CA GLU A 64 -2.11 0.44 13.70
C GLU A 64 -1.78 -0.85 14.48
N LEU A 65 -2.82 -1.61 14.86
CA LEU A 65 -2.65 -2.89 15.55
C LEU A 65 -1.99 -3.93 14.65
N PHE A 66 -2.39 -4.01 13.37
CA PHE A 66 -1.77 -4.88 12.39
C PHE A 66 -0.27 -4.55 12.21
N HIS A 67 0.07 -3.28 11.97
CA HIS A 67 1.44 -2.79 11.85
C HIS A 67 2.26 -3.01 13.12
N ALA A 68 1.64 -2.97 14.30
CA ALA A 68 2.32 -3.24 15.56
C ALA A 68 2.71 -4.72 15.68
N LYS A 69 1.83 -5.63 15.21
CA LYS A 69 2.00 -7.09 15.30
C LYS A 69 2.84 -7.68 14.17
N HIS A 70 2.75 -7.12 12.97
CA HIS A 70 3.38 -7.60 11.76
C HIS A 70 4.34 -6.52 11.24
N LYS A 71 5.65 -6.76 11.35
CA LYS A 71 6.70 -5.81 10.91
C LYS A 71 7.75 -6.52 10.05
N PRO A 72 8.30 -5.83 9.04
CA PRO A 72 7.98 -4.46 8.63
C PRO A 72 6.70 -4.37 7.77
N VAL A 73 5.94 -3.28 7.94
CA VAL A 73 4.89 -2.83 7.01
C VAL A 73 5.18 -1.36 6.68
N HIS A 74 5.36 -1.05 5.40
CA HIS A 74 5.74 0.28 4.95
C HIS A 74 4.50 1.07 4.54
N THR A 75 4.27 2.21 5.20
CA THR A 75 3.25 3.16 4.74
C THR A 75 3.80 4.01 3.61
N VAL A 76 3.15 3.96 2.45
CA VAL A 76 3.58 4.66 1.23
C VAL A 76 2.43 5.51 0.67
N ARG A 77 2.76 6.61 -0.01
CA ARG A 77 1.80 7.57 -0.54
C ARG A 77 1.98 7.88 -2.01
N THR A 78 3.18 7.63 -2.54
CA THR A 78 3.54 7.89 -3.93
C THR A 78 4.27 6.69 -4.52
N PRO A 79 4.32 6.58 -5.86
CA PRO A 79 5.14 5.58 -6.55
C PRO A 79 6.60 5.56 -6.10
N GLU A 80 7.20 6.73 -5.91
CA GLU A 80 8.61 6.85 -5.50
C GLU A 80 8.85 6.30 -4.09
N GLU A 81 7.93 6.56 -3.16
CA GLU A 81 8.00 5.97 -1.82
C GLU A 81 7.87 4.45 -1.85
N ALA A 82 7.00 3.91 -2.71
CA ALA A 82 6.81 2.48 -2.88
C ALA A 82 8.04 1.79 -3.48
N LEU A 83 8.64 2.37 -4.52
CA LEU A 83 9.88 1.89 -5.11
C LEU A 83 11.01 1.87 -4.07
N LYS A 84 11.18 2.96 -3.32
CA LYS A 84 12.16 3.04 -2.24
C LYS A 84 11.93 1.98 -1.16
N ALA A 85 10.69 1.73 -0.78
CA ALA A 85 10.35 0.72 0.23
C ALA A 85 10.77 -0.70 -0.18
N VAL A 86 10.77 -0.99 -1.49
CA VAL A 86 11.22 -2.29 -2.03
C VAL A 86 12.67 -2.28 -2.50
N GLY A 87 13.43 -1.22 -2.18
CA GLY A 87 14.87 -1.09 -2.45
C GLY A 87 15.23 -0.65 -3.87
N LEU A 88 14.39 0.17 -4.50
CA LEU A 88 14.61 0.82 -5.80
C LEU A 88 14.78 2.33 -5.68
#